data_AF-A0A017RRQ6-F1
#
_entry.id   AF-A0A017RRQ6-F1
#
_cell.length_a   1.000
_cell.length_b   1.000
_cell.length_c   1.000
_cell.angle_alpha   90.00
_cell.angle_beta   90.00
_cell.angle_gamma   90.00
#
_symmetry.space_group_name_H-M   'P 1'
#
loop_
_entity.id
_entity.type
_entity.pdbx_description
1 polymer ?
#
loop_
_entity_poly.entity_id
_entity_poly.type
_entity_poly.pdbx_seq_one_letter_code
_entity_poly.pdbx_strand_id
1 'polypeptide(L)'
;MLNLEQGVVKNIILQRDGVQFLEVEVNEKCEVALNYINHTGICRTGDRVVLNTIALRMSLGTGGYHFVYYNLSNKNNDVDFNKSSGHIIKMKYTPYQFKVKTIEEVDIFKKYFDSPVDLSSKKILIAKLHSMIAPGACVLKYKQSDCKISFIYCYGGSLEAKFSNTLSELKEKKIIDNVITCGECYGGDYESVNIFTAIIFAFKILRSDYVIISCGPGIAGTSTFYGFSSLELVFAAYAVNLMGNVPIVIPRVSFADKRDRHYGISLQSIAFLKCINFPVYFPLYSSIGGEIISKQIKTHDIFLKHHVRYINNSCVREAMAYYKVNGVSMGRRYDDDPAYFENCGAASEFALI
;
A
#
# COMPACT_ATOMS: atom_id res chain seq x y z
N MET A 1 -14.32 19.79 9.49
CA MET A 1 -13.84 20.32 10.80
C MET A 1 -13.19 19.17 11.54
N LEU A 2 -12.08 19.38 12.26
CA LEU A 2 -11.52 18.35 13.14
C LEU A 2 -12.49 18.11 14.31
N ASN A 3 -12.69 16.86 14.71
CA ASN A 3 -13.43 16.53 15.94
C ASN A 3 -12.41 16.07 16.99
N LEU A 4 -12.16 16.92 17.98
CA LEU A 4 -11.13 16.70 18.99
C LEU A 4 -11.76 16.46 20.35
N GLU A 5 -11.40 15.35 20.99
CA GLU A 5 -11.83 14.99 22.35
C GLU A 5 -10.58 14.71 23.21
N GLN A 6 -10.64 15.01 24.51
CA GLN A 6 -9.59 14.59 25.46
C GLN A 6 -9.88 13.19 25.99
N GLY A 7 -8.83 12.42 26.22
CA GLY A 7 -8.93 11.11 26.84
C GLY A 7 -7.71 10.78 27.71
N VAL A 8 -7.79 9.63 28.39
CA VAL A 8 -6.71 9.09 29.21
C VAL A 8 -6.33 7.71 28.71
N VAL A 9 -5.05 7.47 28.46
CA VAL A 9 -4.55 6.14 28.07
C VAL A 9 -4.72 5.19 29.25
N LYS A 10 -5.49 4.12 29.07
CA LYS A 10 -5.71 3.08 30.09
C LYS A 10 -4.76 1.92 29.90
N ASN A 11 -4.57 1.49 28.66
CA ASN A 11 -3.71 0.36 28.34
C ASN A 11 -3.01 0.51 26.99
N ILE A 12 -1.87 -0.14 26.85
CA ILE A 12 -1.17 -0.30 25.57
C ILE A 12 -1.50 -1.70 25.06
N ILE A 13 -2.38 -1.77 24.05
CA ILE A 13 -2.84 -3.03 23.45
C ILE A 13 -1.70 -3.69 22.68
N LEU A 14 -0.98 -2.89 21.89
CA LEU A 14 0.12 -3.34 21.06
C LEU A 14 1.08 -2.17 20.83
N GLN A 15 2.38 -2.45 20.86
CA GLN A 15 3.41 -1.53 20.40
C GLN A 15 4.30 -2.22 19.37
N ARG A 16 4.50 -1.54 18.24
CA ARG A 16 5.44 -1.95 17.18
C ARG A 16 6.34 -0.76 16.85
N ASP A 17 7.30 -0.98 15.95
CA ASP A 17 8.14 0.11 15.47
C ASP A 17 7.27 1.27 14.95
N GLY A 18 7.47 2.46 15.52
CA GLY A 18 6.80 3.71 15.18
C GLY A 18 5.30 3.84 15.51
N VAL A 19 4.60 2.80 16.00
CA VAL A 19 3.14 2.85 16.23
C VAL A 19 2.72 2.15 17.53
N GLN A 20 1.74 2.72 18.23
CA GLN A 20 1.05 2.08 19.37
C GLN A 20 -0.46 2.01 19.11
N PHE A 21 -1.06 0.88 19.46
CA PHE A 21 -2.50 0.71 19.60
C PHE A 21 -2.82 0.78 21.08
N LEU A 22 -3.75 1.65 21.43
CA LEU A 22 -4.06 2.05 22.79
C LEU A 22 -5.53 1.77 23.09
N GLU A 23 -5.80 1.50 24.35
CA GLU A 23 -7.13 1.66 24.93
C GLU A 23 -7.15 3.02 25.65
N VAL A 24 -8.09 3.87 25.30
CA VAL A 24 -8.26 5.21 25.86
C VAL A 24 -9.65 5.37 26.45
N GLU A 25 -9.74 6.02 27.61
CA GLU A 25 -11.02 6.44 28.17
C GLU A 25 -11.36 7.84 27.66
N VAL A 26 -12.52 7.96 27.00
CA VAL A 26 -13.08 9.21 26.48
C VAL A 26 -14.53 9.28 26.92
N ASN A 27 -14.92 10.33 27.65
CA ASN A 27 -16.27 10.50 28.18
C ASN A 27 -16.79 9.22 28.89
N GLU A 28 -15.99 8.67 29.81
CA GLU A 28 -16.29 7.45 30.60
C GLU A 28 -16.42 6.14 29.79
N LYS A 29 -16.03 6.15 28.50
CA LYS A 29 -16.04 4.95 27.64
C LYS A 29 -14.62 4.56 27.25
N CYS A 30 -14.30 3.27 27.34
CA CYS A 30 -13.07 2.71 26.80
C CYS A 30 -13.21 2.48 25.29
N GLU A 31 -12.34 3.11 24.52
CA GLU A 31 -12.33 3.07 23.05
C GLU A 31 -10.91 2.82 22.53
N VAL A 32 -10.80 2.37 21.29
CA VAL A 32 -9.49 2.09 20.67
C VAL A 32 -8.90 3.34 20.01
N ALA A 33 -7.62 3.55 20.23
CA ALA A 33 -6.85 4.64 19.63
C ALA A 33 -5.54 4.16 19.01
N LEU A 34 -5.04 4.93 18.06
CA LEU A 34 -3.77 4.74 17.40
C LEU A 34 -2.88 5.94 17.70
N ASN A 35 -1.65 5.68 18.12
CA ASN A 35 -0.60 6.68 18.26
C ASN A 35 0.54 6.41 17.27
N TYR A 36 0.90 7.42 16.48
CA TYR A 36 2.15 7.44 15.73
C TYR A 36 3.24 8.00 16.64
N ILE A 37 4.17 7.14 17.06
CA ILE A 37 5.21 7.47 18.05
C ILE A 37 6.07 8.64 17.56
N ASN A 38 6.37 8.66 16.26
CA ASN A 38 7.15 9.73 15.64
C ASN A 38 6.44 11.09 15.66
N HIS A 39 5.13 11.13 15.89
CA HIS A 39 4.35 12.37 15.90
C HIS A 39 4.13 12.91 17.31
N THR A 40 3.74 12.05 18.25
CA THR A 40 3.33 12.50 19.60
C THR A 40 4.17 11.93 20.73
N GLY A 41 5.21 11.16 20.41
CA GLY A 41 6.04 10.42 21.36
C GLY A 41 5.38 9.12 21.83
N ILE A 42 6.07 8.39 22.70
CA ILE A 42 5.54 7.16 23.29
C ILE A 42 4.49 7.54 24.35
N CYS A 43 3.27 7.05 24.18
CA CYS A 43 2.22 7.14 25.20
C CYS A 43 2.41 6.08 26.27
N ARG A 44 2.13 6.44 27.53
CA ARG A 44 2.12 5.57 28.71
C ARG A 44 0.73 5.52 29.34
N THR A 45 0.42 4.45 30.07
CA THR A 45 -0.79 4.39 30.89
C THR A 45 -0.85 5.58 31.85
N GLY A 46 -2.00 6.24 31.92
CA GLY A 46 -2.23 7.47 32.66
C GLY A 46 -1.96 8.75 31.86
N ASP A 47 -1.37 8.66 30.66
CA ASP A 47 -1.15 9.84 29.83
C ASP A 47 -2.47 10.47 29.38
N ARG A 48 -2.55 11.79 29.46
CA ARG A 48 -3.66 12.57 28.93
C ARG A 48 -3.38 12.89 27.47
N VAL A 49 -4.31 12.58 26.60
CA VAL A 49 -4.16 12.75 25.14
C VAL A 49 -5.32 13.54 24.57
N VAL A 50 -5.06 14.26 23.47
CA VAL A 50 -6.07 14.81 22.58
C VAL A 50 -6.21 13.84 21.41
N LEU A 51 -7.44 13.51 21.03
CA LEU A 51 -7.76 12.50 20.03
C LEU A 51 -8.56 13.13 18.89
N ASN A 52 -8.20 12.82 17.64
CA ASN A 52 -9.10 13.01 16.51
C ASN A 52 -10.05 11.81 16.42
N THR A 53 -11.33 12.04 16.69
CA THR A 53 -12.31 10.97 16.87
C THR A 53 -13.17 10.68 15.63
N ILE A 54 -12.98 11.43 14.53
CA ILE A 54 -13.82 11.34 13.33
C ILE A 54 -13.94 9.90 12.83
N ALA A 55 -12.82 9.20 12.70
CA ALA A 55 -12.79 7.94 11.98
C ALA A 55 -13.59 6.84 12.69
N LEU A 56 -13.46 6.72 14.02
CA LEU A 56 -14.26 5.79 14.81
C LEU A 56 -15.72 6.21 14.89
N ARG A 57 -16.00 7.51 15.10
CA ARG A 57 -17.38 8.04 15.23
C ARG A 57 -18.18 7.88 13.92
N MET A 58 -17.51 7.95 12.77
CA MET A 58 -18.10 7.69 11.45
C MET A 58 -18.02 6.22 11.02
N SER A 59 -17.55 5.32 11.89
CA SER A 59 -17.39 3.88 11.60
C SER A 59 -16.60 3.62 10.31
N LEU A 60 -15.53 4.39 10.08
CA LEU A 60 -14.67 4.20 8.91
C LEU A 60 -13.94 2.86 9.01
N GLY A 61 -13.84 2.13 7.89
CA GLY A 61 -13.30 0.76 7.88
C GLY A 61 -11.86 0.66 8.35
N THR A 62 -10.89 0.96 7.48
CA THR A 62 -9.47 0.75 7.79
C THR A 62 -8.91 1.73 8.83
N GLY A 63 -9.62 2.82 9.11
CA GLY A 63 -9.25 3.83 10.11
C GLY A 63 -10.07 3.78 11.38
N GLY A 64 -10.71 2.65 11.72
CA GLY A 64 -11.62 2.48 12.88
C GLY A 64 -10.94 2.59 14.25
N TYR A 65 -10.22 3.69 14.47
CA TYR A 65 -9.52 4.09 15.68
C TYR A 65 -9.71 5.59 15.85
N HIS A 66 -9.64 6.06 17.09
CA HIS A 66 -9.24 7.44 17.32
C HIS A 66 -7.75 7.61 16.98
N PHE A 67 -7.35 8.78 16.50
CA PHE A 67 -5.93 9.05 16.26
C PHE A 67 -5.43 10.02 17.32
N VAL A 68 -4.34 9.68 18.01
CA VAL A 68 -3.71 10.61 18.98
C VAL A 68 -3.23 11.84 18.22
N TYR A 69 -3.91 12.96 18.50
CA TYR A 69 -3.61 14.27 17.93
C TYR A 69 -2.40 14.88 18.65
N TYR A 70 -2.37 14.77 19.98
CA TYR A 70 -1.32 15.32 20.83
C TYR A 70 -1.30 14.60 22.19
N ASN A 71 -0.12 14.35 22.77
CA ASN A 71 0.02 13.83 24.13
C ASN A 71 0.32 14.98 25.10
N LEU A 72 -0.66 15.33 25.95
CA LEU A 72 -0.56 16.41 26.95
C LEU A 72 0.40 16.07 28.10
N SER A 73 0.62 14.79 28.36
CA SER A 73 1.55 14.30 29.39
C SER A 73 3.00 14.23 28.90
N ASN A 74 3.22 14.31 27.58
CA ASN A 74 4.56 14.30 27.01
C ASN A 74 5.22 15.69 27.13
N LYS A 75 5.80 15.96 28.30
CA LYS A 75 6.45 17.25 28.63
C LYS A 75 7.79 17.48 27.91
N ASN A 76 8.38 16.43 27.34
CA ASN A 76 9.70 16.46 26.70
C ASN A 76 9.58 16.14 25.21
N ASN A 77 8.90 16.99 24.44
CA ASN A 77 9.11 17.04 22.99
C ASN A 77 10.46 17.71 22.68
N ASP A 78 11.54 17.27 23.35
CA ASP A 78 12.92 17.48 22.89
C ASP A 78 13.17 16.58 21.69
N VAL A 79 12.29 16.67 20.67
CA VAL A 79 12.68 16.29 19.33
C VAL A 79 13.76 17.29 18.99
N ASP A 80 15.00 16.84 19.15
CA ASP A 80 16.17 17.59 18.76
C ASP A 80 16.06 17.82 17.25
N PHE A 81 15.47 18.97 16.88
CA PHE A 81 15.20 19.35 15.49
C PHE A 81 16.47 19.30 14.64
N ASN A 82 17.64 19.44 15.28
CA ASN A 82 18.95 19.40 14.67
C ASN A 82 19.47 17.97 14.44
N LYS A 83 18.91 16.94 15.09
CA LYS A 83 19.27 15.52 14.86
C LYS A 83 18.55 14.87 13.68
N SER A 84 17.43 15.44 13.21
CA SER A 84 16.79 14.93 11.98
C SER A 84 17.64 15.30 10.76
N SER A 85 18.12 14.29 10.04
CA SER A 85 19.27 14.38 9.14
C SER A 85 18.95 14.76 7.68
N GLY A 86 17.72 15.17 7.36
CA GLY A 86 17.35 15.64 6.03
C GLY A 86 16.34 16.76 6.05
N HIS A 87 16.28 17.59 5.00
CA HIS A 87 15.60 18.89 4.96
C HIS A 87 14.20 18.84 4.33
N ILE A 88 13.78 17.70 3.79
CA ILE A 88 12.48 17.58 3.12
C ILE A 88 11.37 17.44 4.16
N ILE A 89 10.24 18.07 3.87
CA ILE A 89 9.04 18.04 4.71
C ILE A 89 7.95 17.21 4.02
N LYS A 90 7.32 16.30 4.76
CA LYS A 90 6.07 15.61 4.39
C LYS A 90 4.90 16.27 5.12
N MET A 91 3.69 16.17 4.56
CA MET A 91 2.49 16.82 5.09
C MET A 91 2.64 18.36 5.18
N LYS A 92 3.33 18.92 4.18
CA LYS A 92 3.70 20.35 4.09
C LYS A 92 2.50 21.25 4.32
N TYR A 93 2.71 22.32 5.08
CA TYR A 93 1.72 23.36 5.37
C TYR A 93 0.47 22.90 6.14
N THR A 94 0.52 21.72 6.78
CA THR A 94 -0.50 21.26 7.74
C THR A 94 -0.01 21.49 9.19
N PRO A 95 -0.86 21.34 10.23
CA PRO A 95 -0.40 21.27 11.62
C PRO A 95 0.45 20.03 11.96
N TYR A 96 0.65 19.10 11.01
CA TYR A 96 1.31 17.82 11.19
C TYR A 96 2.48 17.63 10.22
N GLN A 97 3.39 18.61 10.14
CA GLN A 97 4.52 18.53 9.20
C GLN A 97 5.68 17.78 9.85
N PHE A 98 6.33 16.92 9.08
CA PHE A 98 7.44 16.11 9.58
C PHE A 98 8.65 16.25 8.66
N LYS A 99 9.81 16.47 9.29
CA LYS A 99 11.10 16.50 8.62
C LYS A 99 11.58 15.07 8.38
N VAL A 100 11.87 14.74 7.13
CA VAL A 100 12.35 13.43 6.70
C VAL A 100 13.64 13.58 5.92
N LYS A 101 14.48 12.55 5.96
CA LYS A 101 15.61 12.42 5.05
C LYS A 101 15.22 11.58 3.86
N THR A 102 15.14 12.19 2.69
CA THR A 102 14.85 11.43 1.47
C THR A 102 16.11 10.82 0.87
N ILE A 103 15.92 9.79 0.05
CA ILE A 103 16.99 9.08 -0.67
C ILE A 103 17.81 10.02 -1.57
N GLU A 104 17.20 11.10 -2.07
CA GLU A 104 17.84 12.11 -2.92
C GLU A 104 18.83 12.98 -2.14
N GLU A 105 18.67 13.10 -0.81
CA GLU A 105 19.56 13.87 0.07
C GLU A 105 20.79 13.08 0.53
N VAL A 106 20.90 11.82 0.13
CA VAL A 106 22.03 10.96 0.48
C VAL A 106 23.08 11.06 -0.63
N ASP A 107 24.21 11.73 -0.34
CA ASP A 107 25.25 12.06 -1.32
C ASP A 107 25.70 10.86 -2.17
N ILE A 108 25.89 9.69 -1.55
CA ILE A 108 26.33 8.47 -2.26
C ILE A 108 25.31 7.94 -3.28
N PHE A 109 24.04 8.34 -3.17
CA PHE A 109 22.96 7.91 -4.06
C PHE A 109 22.71 8.89 -5.21
N LYS A 110 23.15 10.15 -5.08
CA LYS A 110 22.88 11.23 -6.05
C LYS A 110 23.19 10.84 -7.50
N LYS A 111 24.34 10.20 -7.72
CA LYS A 111 24.80 9.73 -9.05
C LYS A 111 23.82 8.80 -9.79
N TYR A 112 22.90 8.14 -9.07
CA TYR A 112 21.90 7.26 -9.69
C TYR A 112 20.67 8.03 -10.19
N PHE A 113 20.47 9.27 -9.75
CA PHE A 113 19.33 10.11 -10.10
C PHE A 113 19.66 11.20 -11.14
N ASP A 114 20.95 11.46 -11.38
CA ASP A 114 21.43 12.51 -12.29
C ASP A 114 21.33 12.14 -13.79
N SER A 115 20.84 10.94 -14.13
CA SER A 115 20.69 10.50 -15.52
C SER A 115 19.49 9.56 -15.70
N PRO A 116 18.85 9.56 -16.88
CA PRO A 116 17.80 8.61 -17.21
C PRO A 116 18.27 7.16 -17.03
N VAL A 117 17.36 6.31 -16.58
CA VAL A 117 17.64 4.89 -16.35
C VAL A 117 16.70 4.06 -17.21
N ASP A 118 17.26 3.14 -17.99
CA ASP A 118 16.48 2.07 -18.61
C ASP A 118 16.25 0.94 -17.59
N LEU A 119 14.97 0.62 -17.39
CA LEU A 119 14.52 -0.48 -16.55
C LEU A 119 13.73 -1.52 -17.34
N SER A 120 13.83 -1.55 -18.67
CA SER A 120 13.10 -2.45 -19.57
C SER A 120 13.08 -3.93 -19.14
N SER A 121 14.15 -4.43 -18.52
CA SER A 121 14.26 -5.82 -18.05
C SER A 121 13.68 -6.08 -16.65
N LYS A 122 13.18 -5.05 -15.95
CA LYS A 122 12.73 -5.14 -14.56
C LYS A 122 11.26 -5.56 -14.45
N LYS A 123 10.89 -6.14 -13.31
CA LYS A 123 9.53 -6.63 -13.07
C LYS A 123 8.84 -5.72 -12.05
N ILE A 124 7.83 -4.97 -12.52
CA ILE A 124 7.12 -3.97 -11.71
C ILE A 124 5.63 -4.29 -11.73
N LEU A 125 5.09 -4.62 -10.56
CA LEU A 125 3.68 -4.94 -10.38
C LEU A 125 2.94 -3.73 -9.79
N ILE A 126 1.79 -3.39 -10.36
CA ILE A 126 0.89 -2.35 -9.84
C ILE A 126 -0.32 -3.03 -9.20
N ALA A 127 -0.35 -2.98 -7.88
CA ALA A 127 -1.41 -3.50 -7.05
C ALA A 127 -2.40 -2.37 -6.72
N LYS A 128 -3.65 -2.49 -7.18
CA LYS A 128 -4.64 -1.43 -7.03
C LYS A 128 -5.28 -1.36 -5.64
N LEU A 129 -5.05 -2.37 -4.81
CA LEU A 129 -5.49 -2.40 -3.42
C LEU A 129 -4.33 -2.87 -2.55
N HIS A 130 -4.19 -2.24 -1.38
CA HIS A 130 -3.16 -2.61 -0.40
C HIS A 130 -3.23 -4.10 0.00
N SER A 131 -4.42 -4.67 0.07
CA SER A 131 -4.63 -6.09 0.40
C SER A 131 -4.10 -7.07 -0.68
N MET A 132 -3.76 -6.60 -1.89
CA MET A 132 -3.17 -7.45 -2.94
C MET A 132 -1.66 -7.69 -2.73
N ILE A 133 -1.01 -6.89 -1.87
CA ILE A 133 0.44 -6.99 -1.64
C ILE A 133 0.78 -8.36 -1.05
N ALA A 134 0.05 -8.79 -0.01
CA ALA A 134 0.29 -10.06 0.67
C ALA A 134 0.23 -11.28 -0.26
N PRO A 135 -0.88 -11.55 -0.99
CA PRO A 135 -0.93 -12.71 -1.89
C PRO A 135 0.13 -12.65 -2.99
N GLY A 136 0.35 -11.47 -3.60
CA GLY A 136 1.34 -11.35 -4.68
C GLY A 136 2.78 -11.57 -4.20
N ALA A 137 3.18 -10.90 -3.12
CA ALA A 137 4.53 -11.04 -2.56
C ALA A 137 4.80 -12.47 -2.05
N CYS A 138 3.80 -13.13 -1.45
CA CYS A 138 3.92 -14.53 -1.02
C CYS A 138 4.25 -15.44 -2.22
N VAL A 139 3.59 -15.27 -3.36
CA VAL A 139 3.86 -16.10 -4.56
C VAL A 139 5.27 -15.87 -5.09
N LEU A 140 5.68 -14.62 -5.26
CA LEU A 140 7.05 -14.30 -5.71
C LEU A 140 8.10 -14.94 -4.80
N LYS A 141 7.95 -14.74 -3.48
CA LYS A 141 8.89 -15.28 -2.50
C LYS A 141 8.82 -16.81 -2.36
N TYR A 142 7.66 -17.41 -2.59
CA TYR A 142 7.50 -18.87 -2.55
C TYR A 142 8.17 -19.54 -3.75
N LYS A 143 8.05 -18.95 -4.94
CA LYS A 143 8.68 -19.46 -6.17
C LYS A 143 10.17 -19.15 -6.26
N GLN A 144 10.61 -18.03 -5.69
CA GLN A 144 12.00 -17.62 -5.63
C GLN A 144 12.32 -17.13 -4.21
N SER A 145 12.75 -18.06 -3.34
CA SER A 145 13.01 -17.79 -1.91
C SER A 145 14.00 -16.66 -1.68
N ASP A 146 14.98 -16.52 -2.56
CA ASP A 146 16.08 -15.57 -2.40
C ASP A 146 15.83 -14.23 -3.07
N CYS A 147 14.69 -14.07 -3.77
CA CYS A 147 14.38 -12.81 -4.44
C CYS A 147 14.18 -11.66 -3.45
N LYS A 148 14.58 -10.46 -3.85
CA LYS A 148 14.39 -9.23 -3.12
C LYS A 148 13.17 -8.47 -3.63
N ILE A 149 12.23 -8.16 -2.74
CA ILE A 149 10.99 -7.48 -3.07
C ILE A 149 10.96 -6.13 -2.35
N SER A 150 10.94 -5.06 -3.14
CA SER A 150 10.65 -3.71 -2.64
C SER A 150 9.17 -3.39 -2.83
N PHE A 151 8.54 -2.91 -1.76
CA PHE A 151 7.21 -2.32 -1.82
C PHE A 151 7.33 -0.80 -1.92
N ILE A 152 6.69 -0.18 -2.91
CA ILE A 152 6.56 1.28 -2.99
C ILE A 152 5.13 1.67 -2.61
N TYR A 153 5.03 2.40 -1.50
CA TYR A 153 3.82 3.01 -0.99
C TYR A 153 3.67 4.40 -1.60
N CYS A 154 2.70 4.58 -2.49
CA CYS A 154 2.40 5.87 -3.09
C CYS A 154 0.90 6.06 -3.30
N TYR A 155 0.46 7.31 -3.21
CA TYR A 155 -0.89 7.76 -3.57
C TYR A 155 -2.03 7.16 -2.72
N GLY A 156 -3.17 7.84 -2.77
CA GLY A 156 -4.48 7.34 -2.36
C GLY A 156 -4.75 7.06 -0.87
N GLY A 157 -3.77 7.11 0.02
CA GLY A 157 -3.96 6.98 1.48
C GLY A 157 -3.01 7.90 2.26
N SER A 158 -3.54 8.56 3.30
CA SER A 158 -2.80 9.52 4.15
C SER A 158 -2.22 8.90 5.43
N LEU A 159 -2.35 7.59 5.60
CA LEU A 159 -1.84 6.86 6.76
C LEU A 159 -0.33 6.61 6.63
N GLU A 160 0.37 6.68 7.76
CA GLU A 160 1.78 6.29 7.85
C GLU A 160 1.93 4.80 7.48
N ALA A 161 2.99 4.43 6.75
CA ALA A 161 3.17 3.04 6.31
C ALA A 161 3.24 2.05 7.50
N LYS A 162 3.77 2.49 8.64
CA LYS A 162 3.86 1.72 9.89
C LYS A 162 2.50 1.35 10.51
N PHE A 163 1.42 2.00 10.08
CA PHE A 163 0.06 1.59 10.44
C PHE A 163 -0.29 0.18 9.92
N SER A 164 0.23 -0.20 8.75
CA SER A 164 -0.19 -1.41 8.07
C SER A 164 0.28 -2.69 8.78
N ASN A 165 -0.68 -3.43 9.33
CA ASN A 165 -0.45 -4.79 9.83
C ASN A 165 0.13 -5.70 8.74
N THR A 166 -0.35 -5.57 7.51
CA THR A 166 0.12 -6.37 6.37
C THR A 166 1.60 -6.11 6.10
N LEU A 167 2.04 -4.85 6.05
CA LEU A 167 3.46 -4.55 5.82
C LEU A 167 4.34 -5.03 6.98
N SER A 168 3.90 -4.84 8.23
CA SER A 168 4.62 -5.35 9.41
C SER A 168 4.81 -6.87 9.33
N GLU A 169 3.73 -7.61 9.08
CA GLU A 169 3.76 -9.07 9.00
C GLU A 169 4.65 -9.56 7.84
N LEU A 170 4.53 -8.96 6.66
CA LEU A 170 5.32 -9.35 5.50
C LEU A 170 6.82 -9.06 5.71
N LYS A 171 7.17 -7.96 6.39
CA LYS A 171 8.56 -7.64 6.75
C LYS A 171 9.12 -8.59 7.81
N GLU A 172 8.37 -8.83 8.89
CA GLU A 172 8.78 -9.75 9.96
C GLU A 172 9.07 -11.15 9.42
N LYS A 173 8.27 -11.60 8.44
CA LYS A 173 8.43 -12.88 7.75
C LYS A 173 9.43 -12.84 6.59
N LYS A 174 10.10 -11.70 6.35
CA LYS A 174 11.07 -11.48 5.27
C LYS A 174 10.51 -11.81 3.88
N ILE A 175 9.22 -11.57 3.66
CA ILE A 175 8.56 -11.75 2.37
C ILE A 175 8.76 -10.50 1.50
N ILE A 176 8.71 -9.33 2.12
CA ILE A 176 9.17 -8.07 1.53
C ILE A 176 10.39 -7.57 2.29
N ASP A 177 11.34 -6.99 1.56
CA ASP A 177 12.63 -6.56 2.11
C ASP A 177 12.62 -5.09 2.52
N ASN A 178 11.96 -4.26 1.72
CA ASN A 178 12.00 -2.81 1.89
C ASN A 178 10.65 -2.17 1.59
N VAL A 179 10.27 -1.17 2.37
CA VAL A 179 9.13 -0.28 2.13
C VAL A 179 9.65 1.12 1.80
N ILE A 180 9.33 1.61 0.61
CA ILE A 180 9.69 2.97 0.17
C ILE A 180 8.41 3.80 0.08
N THR A 181 8.36 4.93 0.76
CA THR A 181 7.23 5.88 0.65
C THR A 181 7.58 7.01 -0.31
N CYS A 182 6.60 7.43 -1.12
CA CYS A 182 6.79 8.41 -2.20
C CYS A 182 5.78 9.56 -2.11
N GLY A 183 6.19 10.76 -2.51
CA GLY A 183 5.30 11.93 -2.59
C GLY A 183 4.98 12.45 -1.20
N GLU A 184 3.70 12.50 -0.82
CA GLU A 184 3.29 12.87 0.54
C GLU A 184 3.02 11.67 1.45
N CYS A 185 3.14 10.43 0.93
CA CYS A 185 3.18 9.25 1.79
C CYS A 185 4.49 9.24 2.60
N TYR A 186 4.43 8.69 3.82
CA TYR A 186 5.56 8.70 4.76
C TYR A 186 5.52 7.50 5.74
N GLY A 187 6.60 7.31 6.47
CA GLY A 187 6.83 6.23 7.44
C GLY A 187 7.36 4.93 6.84
N GLY A 188 7.90 4.99 5.61
CA GLY A 188 8.61 3.85 5.02
C GLY A 188 9.98 3.63 5.67
N ASP A 189 10.67 2.57 5.25
CA ASP A 189 12.09 2.37 5.54
C ASP A 189 12.95 3.44 4.87
N TYR A 190 12.49 3.89 3.70
CA TYR A 190 13.09 4.96 2.91
C TYR A 190 12.02 5.92 2.43
N GLU A 191 12.36 7.21 2.43
CA GLU A 191 11.51 8.28 1.92
C GLU A 191 12.03 8.74 0.57
N SER A 192 11.14 8.94 -0.39
CA SER A 192 11.45 9.49 -1.71
C SER A 192 10.56 10.68 -2.01
N VAL A 193 11.08 11.61 -2.82
CA VAL A 193 10.33 12.78 -3.27
C VAL A 193 9.24 12.35 -4.25
N ASN A 194 9.53 11.42 -5.16
CA ASN A 194 8.58 10.98 -6.18
C ASN A 194 8.78 9.51 -6.59
N ILE A 195 7.88 9.03 -7.46
CA ILE A 195 7.83 7.63 -7.85
C ILE A 195 9.02 7.23 -8.73
N PHE A 196 9.61 8.16 -9.48
CA PHE A 196 10.74 7.88 -10.35
C PHE A 196 11.98 7.54 -9.52
N THR A 197 12.32 8.39 -8.55
CA THR A 197 13.47 8.15 -7.66
C THR A 197 13.25 6.92 -6.79
N ALA A 198 12.02 6.65 -6.34
CA ALA A 198 11.67 5.43 -5.62
C ALA A 198 11.96 4.15 -6.43
N ILE A 199 11.52 4.10 -7.69
CA ILE A 199 11.73 2.95 -8.58
C ILE A 199 13.24 2.77 -8.87
N ILE A 200 13.94 3.86 -9.21
CA ILE A 200 15.39 3.82 -9.46
C ILE A 200 16.12 3.30 -8.22
N PHE A 201 15.77 3.79 -7.04
CA PHE A 201 16.37 3.38 -5.77
C PHE A 201 16.17 1.89 -5.50
N ALA A 202 14.95 1.39 -5.67
CA ALA A 202 14.64 -0.02 -5.51
C ALA A 202 15.52 -0.92 -6.38
N PHE A 203 15.69 -0.59 -7.67
CA PHE A 203 16.45 -1.45 -8.57
C PHE A 203 17.96 -1.23 -8.56
N LYS A 204 18.43 0.02 -8.49
CA LYS A 204 19.86 0.34 -8.63
C LYS A 204 20.62 0.30 -7.31
N ILE A 205 19.96 0.59 -6.19
CA ILE A 205 20.60 0.70 -4.89
C ILE A 205 20.22 -0.50 -4.01
N LEU A 206 18.92 -0.77 -3.82
CA LEU A 206 18.47 -1.92 -3.03
C LEU A 206 18.63 -3.26 -3.76
N ARG A 207 18.82 -3.22 -5.08
CA ARG A 207 18.97 -4.38 -5.97
C ARG A 207 17.79 -5.34 -5.86
N SER A 208 16.58 -4.79 -5.82
CA SER A 208 15.36 -5.58 -5.81
C SER A 208 15.18 -6.31 -7.14
N ASP A 209 14.70 -7.55 -7.06
CA ASP A 209 14.30 -8.34 -8.22
C ASP A 209 12.91 -7.94 -8.68
N TYR A 210 12.03 -7.66 -7.71
CA TYR A 210 10.65 -7.24 -7.93
C TYR A 210 10.35 -5.94 -7.20
N VAL A 211 9.52 -5.11 -7.83
CA VAL A 211 8.89 -3.96 -7.18
C VAL A 211 7.38 -4.11 -7.25
N ILE A 212 6.71 -4.02 -6.10
CA ILE A 212 5.25 -3.93 -6.02
C ILE A 212 4.90 -2.49 -5.63
N ILE A 213 4.10 -1.83 -6.45
CA ILE A 213 3.63 -0.45 -6.21
C ILE A 213 2.14 -0.51 -5.84
N SER A 214 1.77 0.10 -4.72
CA SER A 214 0.37 0.22 -4.31
C SER A 214 0.13 1.50 -3.52
N CYS A 215 -1.13 1.90 -3.50
CA CYS A 215 -1.67 2.76 -2.48
C CYS A 215 -1.64 2.11 -1.09
N GLY A 216 -1.70 2.97 -0.09
CA GLY A 216 -1.86 2.61 1.30
C GLY A 216 -3.22 2.03 1.68
N PRO A 217 -3.37 1.56 2.93
CA PRO A 217 -4.68 1.37 3.53
C PRO A 217 -5.52 2.66 3.53
N GLY A 218 -6.84 2.52 3.65
CA GLY A 218 -7.75 3.66 3.83
C GLY A 218 -8.12 4.42 2.56
N ILE A 219 -8.02 3.78 1.39
CA ILE A 219 -8.42 4.41 0.13
C ILE A 219 -9.91 4.78 0.09
N ALA A 220 -10.23 5.88 -0.57
CA ALA A 220 -11.62 6.27 -0.84
C ALA A 220 -12.10 5.66 -2.16
N GLY A 221 -13.40 5.35 -2.21
CA GLY A 221 -14.08 4.91 -3.42
C GLY A 221 -15.53 5.38 -3.39
N THR A 222 -15.96 6.01 -4.48
CA THR A 222 -17.34 6.45 -4.69
C THR A 222 -18.05 5.53 -5.68
N SER A 223 -19.31 5.81 -6.00
CA SER A 223 -20.06 5.14 -7.06
C SER A 223 -19.76 5.67 -8.46
N THR A 224 -18.89 6.68 -8.61
CA THR A 224 -18.58 7.28 -9.91
C THR A 224 -17.41 6.59 -10.60
N PHE A 225 -17.34 6.73 -11.92
CA PHE A 225 -16.38 6.01 -12.76
C PHE A 225 -14.91 6.38 -12.45
N TYR A 226 -14.61 7.63 -12.11
CA TYR A 226 -13.25 8.10 -11.79
C TYR A 226 -13.03 8.39 -10.30
N GLY A 227 -14.09 8.40 -9.48
CA GLY A 227 -14.00 8.83 -8.09
C GLY A 227 -13.51 7.73 -7.15
N PHE A 228 -12.27 7.27 -7.31
CA PHE A 228 -11.62 6.34 -6.38
C PHE A 228 -10.12 6.60 -6.30
N SER A 229 -9.55 6.55 -5.10
CA SER A 229 -8.18 7.00 -4.83
C SER A 229 -7.11 6.18 -5.54
N SER A 230 -7.33 4.87 -5.72
CA SER A 230 -6.36 4.01 -6.40
C SER A 230 -6.25 4.30 -7.91
N LEU A 231 -7.05 5.21 -8.47
CA LEU A 231 -6.87 5.69 -9.86
C LEU A 231 -5.55 6.47 -10.01
N GLU A 232 -5.05 7.11 -8.94
CA GLU A 232 -3.77 7.83 -8.94
C GLU A 232 -2.57 6.93 -9.27
N LEU A 233 -2.70 5.60 -9.11
CA LEU A 233 -1.68 4.64 -9.54
C LEU A 233 -1.45 4.66 -11.07
N VAL A 234 -2.31 5.33 -11.85
CA VAL A 234 -2.03 5.61 -13.28
C VAL A 234 -0.71 6.36 -13.41
N PHE A 235 -0.39 7.30 -12.51
CA PHE A 235 0.90 8.01 -12.54
C PHE A 235 2.09 7.05 -12.34
N ALA A 236 1.94 6.02 -11.51
CA ALA A 236 2.96 4.98 -11.37
C ALA A 236 3.12 4.17 -12.67
N ALA A 237 2.02 3.82 -13.35
CA ALA A 237 2.09 3.15 -14.64
C ALA A 237 2.82 4.00 -15.70
N TYR A 238 2.50 5.30 -15.77
CA TYR A 238 3.18 6.23 -16.68
C TYR A 238 4.67 6.37 -16.35
N ALA A 239 5.04 6.45 -15.06
CA ALA A 239 6.45 6.48 -14.67
C ALA A 239 7.20 5.24 -15.13
N VAL A 240 6.61 4.05 -14.96
CA VAL A 240 7.18 2.78 -15.45
C VAL A 240 7.36 2.81 -16.97
N ASN A 241 6.37 3.31 -17.72
CA ASN A 241 6.43 3.41 -19.17
C ASN A 241 7.51 4.38 -19.66
N LEU A 242 7.62 5.55 -19.03
CA LEU A 242 8.65 6.54 -19.35
C LEU A 242 10.07 6.04 -19.06
N MET A 243 10.22 5.02 -18.21
CA MET A 243 11.49 4.32 -17.94
C MET A 243 11.75 3.13 -18.87
N GLY A 244 11.01 3.02 -19.98
CA GLY A 244 11.22 1.99 -21.00
C GLY A 244 10.63 0.62 -20.66
N ASN A 245 9.73 0.53 -19.67
CA ASN A 245 9.17 -0.74 -19.20
C ASN A 245 7.64 -0.80 -19.37
N VAL A 246 7.06 -2.00 -19.38
CA VAL A 246 5.63 -2.24 -19.46
C VAL A 246 5.14 -2.77 -18.10
N PRO A 247 4.30 -2.02 -17.36
CA PRO A 247 3.90 -2.44 -16.02
C PRO A 247 2.99 -3.67 -16.07
N ILE A 248 3.09 -4.49 -15.02
CA ILE A 248 2.20 -5.63 -14.76
C ILE A 248 1.09 -5.15 -13.84
N VAL A 249 -0.13 -5.04 -14.34
CA VAL A 249 -1.27 -4.55 -13.53
C VAL A 249 -1.98 -5.75 -12.92
N ILE A 250 -2.04 -5.81 -11.59
CA ILE A 250 -2.75 -6.89 -10.89
C ILE A 250 -4.27 -6.67 -11.06
N PRO A 251 -4.99 -7.59 -11.72
CA PRO A 251 -6.44 -7.46 -11.87
C PRO A 251 -7.14 -7.58 -10.52
N ARG A 252 -8.13 -6.72 -10.30
CA ARG A 252 -9.11 -6.95 -9.23
C ARG A 252 -10.27 -7.72 -9.84
N VAL A 253 -10.32 -9.03 -9.58
CA VAL A 253 -11.42 -9.90 -9.97
C VAL A 253 -12.09 -10.43 -8.70
N SER A 254 -13.41 -10.44 -8.66
CA SER A 254 -14.16 -11.02 -7.53
C SER A 254 -15.51 -11.54 -8.02
N PHE A 255 -15.96 -12.65 -7.45
CA PHE A 255 -17.33 -13.14 -7.63
C PHE A 255 -18.09 -13.21 -6.30
N ALA A 256 -17.42 -12.95 -5.18
CA ALA A 256 -18.03 -12.88 -3.86
C ALA A 256 -18.79 -11.55 -3.63
N ASP A 257 -18.41 -10.48 -4.34
CA ASP A 257 -19.07 -9.19 -4.24
C ASP A 257 -20.24 -9.07 -5.24
N LYS A 258 -21.47 -9.20 -4.74
CA LYS A 258 -22.68 -9.19 -5.58
C LYS A 258 -23.00 -7.84 -6.24
N ARG A 259 -22.28 -6.77 -5.93
CA ARG A 259 -22.49 -5.47 -6.57
C ARG A 259 -21.88 -5.51 -7.97
N ASP A 260 -22.65 -5.15 -8.99
CA ASP A 260 -22.24 -5.24 -10.41
C ASP A 260 -20.85 -4.66 -10.70
N ARG A 261 -20.52 -3.52 -10.10
CA ARG A 261 -19.21 -2.84 -10.27
C ARG A 261 -18.00 -3.62 -9.71
N HIS A 262 -18.23 -4.65 -8.91
CA HIS A 262 -17.19 -5.47 -8.27
C HIS A 262 -17.23 -6.93 -8.73
N TYR A 263 -18.26 -7.33 -9.49
CA TYR A 263 -18.46 -8.69 -9.97
C TYR A 263 -17.70 -8.95 -11.29
N GLY A 264 -16.91 -10.02 -11.35
CA GLY A 264 -15.91 -10.23 -12.41
C GLY A 264 -14.74 -9.24 -12.28
N ILE A 265 -14.23 -8.73 -13.40
CA ILE A 265 -13.24 -7.66 -13.41
C ILE A 265 -13.90 -6.38 -12.87
N SER A 266 -13.36 -5.84 -11.78
CA SER A 266 -13.95 -4.65 -11.17
C SER A 266 -13.94 -3.45 -12.11
N LEU A 267 -14.97 -2.61 -12.01
CA LEU A 267 -15.09 -1.38 -12.79
C LEU A 267 -13.91 -0.43 -12.54
N GLN A 268 -13.33 -0.45 -11.34
CA GLN A 268 -12.12 0.31 -11.01
C GLN A 268 -10.89 -0.20 -11.79
N SER A 269 -10.79 -1.51 -12.05
CA SER A 269 -9.73 -2.05 -12.93
C SER A 269 -9.92 -1.55 -14.36
N ILE A 270 -11.17 -1.56 -14.85
CA ILE A 270 -11.52 -1.10 -16.19
C ILE A 270 -11.22 0.40 -16.34
N ALA A 271 -11.66 1.23 -15.38
CA ALA A 271 -11.42 2.67 -15.38
C ALA A 271 -9.92 3.00 -15.38
N PHE A 272 -9.15 2.30 -14.54
CA PHE A 272 -7.69 2.42 -14.52
C PHE A 272 -7.06 2.14 -15.89
N LEU A 273 -7.46 1.04 -16.54
CA LEU A 273 -6.94 0.67 -17.87
C LEU A 273 -7.31 1.71 -18.94
N LYS A 274 -8.55 2.25 -18.91
CA LYS A 274 -8.99 3.29 -19.85
C LYS A 274 -8.17 4.58 -19.75
N CYS A 275 -7.64 4.90 -18.58
CA CYS A 275 -6.79 6.09 -18.36
C CYS A 275 -5.34 5.93 -18.85
N ILE A 276 -4.90 4.72 -19.20
CA ILE A 276 -3.52 4.47 -19.65
C ILE A 276 -3.48 4.49 -21.18
N ASN A 277 -2.59 5.26 -21.79
CA ASN A 277 -2.47 5.38 -23.26
C ASN A 277 -1.44 4.44 -23.93
N PHE A 278 -0.78 3.55 -23.18
CA PHE A 278 0.16 2.55 -23.67
C PHE A 278 -0.25 1.11 -23.25
N PRO A 279 0.31 0.06 -23.87
CA PRO A 279 0.04 -1.30 -23.45
C PRO A 279 0.53 -1.59 -22.03
N VAL A 280 -0.21 -2.41 -21.30
CA VAL A 280 0.20 -2.98 -20.01
C VAL A 280 0.04 -4.49 -20.06
N TYR A 281 0.77 -5.22 -19.22
CA TYR A 281 0.45 -6.63 -18.99
C TYR A 281 -0.71 -6.74 -17.99
N PHE A 282 -1.73 -7.51 -18.35
CA PHE A 282 -2.92 -7.74 -17.53
C PHE A 282 -3.16 -9.24 -17.37
N PRO A 283 -2.43 -9.91 -16.45
CA PRO A 283 -2.49 -11.36 -16.30
C PRO A 283 -3.72 -11.79 -15.51
N LEU A 284 -4.55 -12.66 -16.08
CA LEU A 284 -5.80 -13.16 -15.49
C LEU A 284 -5.69 -14.66 -15.22
N TYR A 285 -6.19 -15.08 -14.06
CA TYR A 285 -6.30 -16.50 -13.75
C TYR A 285 -7.40 -17.16 -14.61
N SER A 286 -7.05 -18.21 -15.35
CA SER A 286 -7.92 -18.77 -16.40
C SER A 286 -9.02 -19.70 -15.88
N SER A 287 -8.83 -20.31 -14.70
CA SER A 287 -9.72 -21.35 -14.19
C SER A 287 -10.99 -20.83 -13.50
N ILE A 288 -11.19 -19.52 -13.38
CA ILE A 288 -12.35 -18.94 -12.68
C ILE A 288 -12.99 -17.82 -13.50
N GLY A 289 -14.30 -17.90 -13.72
CA GLY A 289 -15.09 -16.79 -14.28
C GLY A 289 -15.02 -16.59 -15.79
N GLY A 290 -14.51 -17.59 -16.53
CA GLY A 290 -14.11 -17.49 -17.94
C GLY A 290 -15.05 -16.73 -18.87
N GLU A 291 -16.33 -17.07 -18.93
CA GLU A 291 -17.30 -16.40 -19.82
C GLU A 291 -17.54 -14.93 -19.45
N ILE A 292 -17.73 -14.65 -18.16
CA ILE A 292 -17.99 -13.30 -17.65
C ILE A 292 -16.79 -12.41 -17.91
N ILE A 293 -15.59 -12.89 -17.57
CA ILE A 293 -14.33 -12.19 -17.79
C ILE A 293 -14.11 -11.92 -19.28
N SER A 294 -14.31 -12.95 -20.13
CA SER A 294 -14.17 -12.81 -21.58
C SER A 294 -15.15 -11.78 -22.16
N LYS A 295 -16.39 -11.77 -21.68
CA LYS A 295 -17.40 -10.78 -22.05
C LYS A 295 -16.96 -9.38 -21.63
N GLN A 296 -16.56 -9.19 -20.37
CA GLN A 296 -16.12 -7.89 -19.86
C GLN A 296 -14.91 -7.34 -20.62
N ILE A 297 -13.95 -8.19 -20.96
CA ILE A 297 -12.79 -7.80 -21.75
C ILE A 297 -13.20 -7.31 -23.15
N LYS A 298 -14.10 -8.04 -23.84
CA LYS A 298 -14.61 -7.64 -25.15
C LYS A 298 -15.42 -6.34 -25.08
N THR A 299 -16.35 -6.23 -24.13
CA THR A 299 -17.21 -5.05 -23.96
C THR A 299 -16.44 -3.77 -23.67
N HIS A 300 -15.25 -3.87 -23.07
CA HIS A 300 -14.43 -2.71 -22.72
C HIS A 300 -13.17 -2.56 -23.58
N ASP A 301 -13.08 -3.31 -24.69
CA ASP A 301 -11.98 -3.24 -25.66
C ASP A 301 -10.58 -3.42 -25.05
N ILE A 302 -10.47 -4.16 -23.94
CA ILE A 302 -9.20 -4.27 -23.19
C ILE A 302 -8.11 -4.91 -24.06
N PHE A 303 -8.46 -5.90 -24.90
CA PHE A 303 -7.53 -6.56 -25.83
C PHE A 303 -6.98 -5.64 -26.93
N LEU A 304 -7.69 -4.58 -27.30
CA LEU A 304 -7.24 -3.69 -28.37
C LEU A 304 -6.01 -2.89 -27.98
N LYS A 305 -5.78 -2.72 -26.66
CA LYS A 305 -4.73 -1.86 -26.13
C LYS A 305 -3.75 -2.57 -25.20
N HIS A 306 -4.21 -3.55 -24.43
CA HIS A 306 -3.43 -4.15 -23.35
C HIS A 306 -3.16 -5.64 -23.61
N HIS A 307 -2.02 -6.11 -23.11
CA HIS A 307 -1.60 -7.49 -23.22
C HIS A 307 -2.28 -8.33 -22.13
N VAL A 308 -3.50 -8.78 -22.42
CA VAL A 308 -4.19 -9.74 -21.55
C VAL A 308 -3.54 -11.11 -21.69
N ARG A 309 -3.11 -11.69 -20.56
CA ARG A 309 -2.43 -12.99 -20.51
C ARG A 309 -3.17 -13.93 -19.57
N TYR A 310 -3.60 -15.08 -20.05
CA TYR A 310 -4.26 -16.07 -19.21
C TYR A 310 -3.21 -16.97 -18.56
N ILE A 311 -3.29 -17.10 -17.23
CA ILE A 311 -2.37 -17.89 -16.41
C ILE A 311 -3.16 -19.05 -15.79
N ASN A 312 -2.68 -20.26 -16.00
CA ASN A 312 -3.40 -21.49 -15.63
C ASN A 312 -3.05 -22.00 -14.24
N ASN A 313 -1.90 -21.59 -13.71
CA ASN A 313 -1.41 -22.03 -12.41
C ASN A 313 -1.22 -20.81 -11.53
N SER A 314 -1.74 -20.87 -10.31
CA SER A 314 -1.43 -19.92 -9.25
C SER A 314 -1.27 -20.74 -7.98
N CYS A 315 -0.13 -20.60 -7.32
CA CYS A 315 0.13 -21.27 -6.03
C CYS A 315 -0.15 -20.33 -4.85
N VAL A 316 -1.06 -19.37 -4.99
CA VAL A 316 -1.26 -18.31 -3.98
C VAL A 316 -1.75 -18.88 -2.66
N ARG A 317 -2.62 -19.90 -2.69
CA ARG A 317 -3.15 -20.53 -1.49
C ARG A 317 -2.04 -21.22 -0.72
N GLU A 318 -1.23 -22.01 -1.42
CA GLU A 318 -0.09 -22.75 -0.87
C GLU A 318 0.96 -21.79 -0.34
N ALA A 319 1.30 -20.74 -1.10
CA ALA A 319 2.28 -19.74 -0.71
C ALA A 319 1.86 -18.98 0.56
N MET A 320 0.61 -18.51 0.62
CA MET A 320 0.08 -17.82 1.80
C MET A 320 0.02 -18.74 3.02
N ALA A 321 -0.37 -20.01 2.84
CA ALA A 321 -0.38 -21.01 3.91
C ALA A 321 1.03 -21.32 4.42
N TYR A 322 2.01 -21.47 3.52
CA TYR A 322 3.41 -21.72 3.86
C TYR A 322 3.99 -20.63 4.76
N TYR A 323 3.74 -19.37 4.42
CA TYR A 323 4.17 -18.23 5.23
C TYR A 323 3.21 -17.89 6.39
N LYS A 324 2.12 -18.64 6.57
CA LYS A 324 1.06 -18.39 7.56
C LYS A 324 0.50 -16.97 7.50
N VAL A 325 0.40 -16.39 6.30
CA VAL A 325 -0.08 -15.02 6.07
C VAL A 325 -1.59 -15.06 5.89
N ASN A 326 -2.32 -14.42 6.80
CA ASN A 326 -3.78 -14.37 6.77
C ASN A 326 -4.25 -13.12 6.03
N GLY A 327 -4.12 -13.14 4.70
CA GLY A 327 -4.59 -12.03 3.85
C GLY A 327 -6.11 -11.87 3.94
N VAL A 328 -6.55 -10.64 4.21
CA VAL A 328 -7.97 -10.25 4.22
C VAL A 328 -8.18 -9.07 3.29
N SER A 329 -9.22 -9.15 2.47
CA SER A 329 -9.65 -8.06 1.57
C SER A 329 -11.13 -7.78 1.80
N MET A 330 -11.47 -6.57 2.24
CA MET A 330 -12.86 -6.17 2.54
C MET A 330 -13.60 -7.17 3.46
N GLY A 331 -12.91 -7.71 4.46
CA GLY A 331 -13.47 -8.70 5.39
C GLY A 331 -13.54 -10.14 4.86
N ARG A 332 -13.05 -10.41 3.64
CA ARG A 332 -13.03 -11.73 3.01
C ARG A 332 -11.64 -12.33 3.00
N ARG A 333 -11.54 -13.62 3.30
CA ARG A 333 -10.34 -14.46 3.19
C ARG A 333 -10.31 -15.19 1.86
N TYR A 334 -9.26 -15.99 1.64
CA TYR A 334 -9.11 -16.79 0.44
C TYR A 334 -10.35 -17.63 0.13
N ASP A 335 -10.85 -18.40 1.11
CA ASP A 335 -11.98 -19.31 0.90
C ASP A 335 -13.30 -18.57 0.60
N ASP A 336 -13.41 -17.30 0.99
CA ASP A 336 -14.58 -16.46 0.72
C ASP A 336 -14.57 -15.86 -0.69
N ASP A 337 -13.40 -15.59 -1.26
CA ASP A 337 -13.25 -14.97 -2.59
C ASP A 337 -11.98 -15.45 -3.33
N PRO A 338 -11.89 -16.74 -3.73
CA PRO A 338 -10.68 -17.29 -4.33
C PRO A 338 -10.22 -16.52 -5.57
N ALA A 339 -11.17 -16.06 -6.40
CA ALA A 339 -10.87 -15.31 -7.61
C ALA A 339 -10.01 -14.06 -7.36
N TYR A 340 -10.22 -13.38 -6.23
CA TYR A 340 -9.43 -12.20 -5.85
C TYR A 340 -7.97 -12.55 -5.62
N PHE A 341 -7.73 -13.59 -4.80
CA PHE A 341 -6.38 -14.00 -4.43
C PHE A 341 -5.67 -14.67 -5.60
N GLU A 342 -6.38 -15.51 -6.37
CA GLU A 342 -5.82 -16.22 -7.53
C GLU A 342 -5.37 -15.26 -8.63
N ASN A 343 -6.08 -14.15 -8.85
CA ASN A 343 -5.61 -13.14 -9.80
C ASN A 343 -4.39 -12.34 -9.29
N CYS A 344 -4.21 -12.23 -7.97
CA CYS A 344 -2.96 -11.70 -7.41
C CYS A 344 -1.78 -12.67 -7.64
N GLY A 345 -2.03 -13.97 -7.47
CA GLY A 345 -1.06 -15.01 -7.75
C GLY A 345 -0.70 -15.10 -9.23
N ALA A 346 -1.68 -15.08 -10.13
CA ALA A 346 -1.49 -15.08 -11.58
C ALA A 346 -0.59 -13.92 -12.07
N ALA A 347 -0.79 -12.71 -11.53
CA ALA A 347 0.07 -11.58 -11.88
C ALA A 347 1.53 -11.76 -11.41
N SER A 348 1.72 -12.45 -10.28
CA SER A 348 3.04 -12.77 -9.73
C SER A 348 3.72 -13.90 -10.49
N GLU A 349 2.97 -14.94 -10.86
CA GLU A 349 3.41 -16.02 -11.76
C GLU A 349 3.84 -15.46 -13.13
N PHE A 350 3.08 -14.51 -13.68
CA PHE A 350 3.47 -13.84 -14.92
C PHE A 350 4.77 -13.03 -14.77
N ALA A 351 5.02 -12.41 -13.61
CA ALA A 351 6.25 -11.65 -13.38
C ALA A 351 7.51 -12.54 -13.33
N LEU A 352 7.36 -13.83 -13.06
CA LEU A 352 8.44 -14.82 -13.00
C LEU A 352 8.87 -15.34 -14.38
N ILE A 353 8.06 -15.11 -15.42
CA ILE A 353 8.35 -15.42 -16.84
C ILE A 353 9.11 -14.24 -17.45
#